data_AF-A0A1C5GK67-F1
#
_entry.id   AF-A0A1C5GK67-F1
#
_cell.length_a   1.000
_cell.length_b   1.000
_cell.length_c   1.000
_cell.angle_alpha   90.00
_cell.angle_beta   90.00
_cell.angle_gamma   90.00
#
_symmetry.space_group_name_H-M   'P 1'
#
loop_
_entity.id
_entity.type
_entity.pdbx_description
1 polymer ?
#
loop_
_entity_poly.entity_id
_entity_poly.type
_entity_poly.pdbx_seq_one_letter_code
_entity_poly.pdbx_strand_id
1 'polypeptide(L)'
;MACQATLAAAHAADRLAVTGEDRMFGPSLMWGAQAALVGLAAAAVPVAATVLRAFAEQRYADFVAASARLDRLAEVTFTEPMEGYVRRMLWIAADEGRIPPGYAVDPYGPALTEDDRARVLAVARRA
;
A
#
# COMPACT_ATOMS: atom_id res chain seq x y z
N MET A 1 18.83 5.78 -4.28
CA MET A 1 19.36 7.14 -4.03
C MET A 1 18.40 8.25 -4.41
N ALA A 2 17.64 8.15 -5.52
CA ALA A 2 16.70 9.21 -5.92
C ALA A 2 15.68 9.59 -4.81
N CYS A 3 15.03 8.62 -4.16
CA CYS A 3 14.01 8.92 -3.14
C CYS A 3 14.55 9.74 -1.95
N GLN A 4 15.71 9.38 -1.40
CA GLN A 4 16.32 10.12 -0.29
C GLN A 4 16.73 11.53 -0.68
N ALA A 5 17.24 11.71 -1.90
CA ALA A 5 17.57 13.04 -2.43
C ALA A 5 16.31 13.91 -2.59
N THR A 6 15.20 13.34 -3.06
CA THR A 6 13.91 14.04 -3.15
C THR A 6 13.38 14.45 -1.78
N LEU A 7 13.46 13.57 -0.78
CA LEU A 7 13.05 13.89 0.59
C LEU A 7 13.92 15.00 1.19
N ALA A 8 15.25 14.93 1.01
CA ALA A 8 16.16 15.97 1.46
C ALA A 8 15.90 17.32 0.77
N ALA A 9 15.61 17.32 -0.53
CA ALA A 9 15.26 18.53 -1.27
C ALA A 9 13.94 19.14 -0.79
N ALA A 10 12.92 18.32 -0.49
CA ALA A 10 11.66 18.80 0.08
C ALA A 10 11.88 19.50 1.43
N HIS A 11 12.66 18.88 2.33
CA HIS A 11 12.99 19.48 3.63
C HIS A 11 13.80 20.78 3.49
N ALA A 12 14.81 20.81 2.61
CA ALA A 12 15.62 22.00 2.37
C ALA A 12 14.78 23.18 1.83
N ALA A 13 13.66 22.89 1.17
CA ALA A 13 12.72 23.87 0.65
C ALA A 13 11.55 24.19 1.61
N ASP A 14 11.57 23.68 2.84
CA ASP A 14 10.46 23.78 3.81
C ASP A 14 9.12 23.32 3.22
N ARG A 15 9.15 22.19 2.51
CA ARG A 15 7.96 21.55 1.90
C ARG A 15 7.68 20.21 2.56
N LEU A 16 6.39 19.87 2.60
CA LEU A 16 5.93 18.57 3.09
C LEU A 16 6.49 17.44 2.21
N ALA A 17 7.25 16.55 2.82
CA ALA A 17 7.77 15.36 2.16
C ALA A 17 6.74 14.22 2.18
N VAL A 18 6.16 13.88 1.03
CA VAL A 18 5.13 12.84 0.89
C VAL A 18 5.70 11.62 0.16
N THR A 19 5.62 10.44 0.76
CA THR A 19 5.95 9.18 0.07
C THR A 19 4.76 8.67 -0.73
N GLY A 20 4.98 8.17 -1.94
CA GLY A 20 3.93 7.67 -2.82
C GLY A 20 4.13 6.25 -3.34
N GLU A 21 5.26 5.62 -3.02
CA GLU A 21 5.56 4.26 -3.46
C GLU A 21 5.23 3.27 -2.35
N ASP A 22 4.22 2.44 -2.58
CA ASP A 22 3.70 1.48 -1.61
C ASP A 22 4.79 0.55 -1.05
N ARG A 23 5.69 0.06 -1.90
CA ARG A 23 6.78 -0.84 -1.47
C ARG A 23 7.90 -0.13 -0.72
N MET A 24 7.98 1.19 -0.86
CA MET A 24 8.96 2.03 -0.18
C MET A 24 8.37 2.75 1.02
N PHE A 25 7.12 2.47 1.42
CA PHE A 25 6.42 3.24 2.44
C PHE A 25 7.18 3.26 3.78
N GLY A 26 7.49 2.08 4.35
CA GLY A 26 8.25 1.97 5.60
C GLY A 26 9.63 2.65 5.52
N PRO A 27 10.51 2.26 4.58
CA PRO A 27 11.81 2.92 4.40
C PRO A 27 11.71 4.44 4.21
N SER A 28 10.70 4.92 3.49
CA SER A 28 10.51 6.36 3.25
C SER A 28 10.22 7.12 4.55
N LEU A 29 9.41 6.56 5.46
CA LEU A 29 9.19 7.13 6.78
C LEU A 29 10.51 7.24 7.57
N MET A 30 11.34 6.20 7.52
CA MET A 30 12.67 6.19 8.16
C MET A 30 13.63 7.21 7.54
N TRP A 31 13.45 7.56 6.27
CA TRP A 31 14.23 8.60 5.58
C TRP A 31 13.66 10.01 5.76
N GLY A 32 12.58 10.15 6.53
CA GLY A 32 11.99 11.44 6.88
C GLY A 32 10.78 11.85 6.05
N ALA A 33 10.13 10.94 5.31
CA ALA A 33 8.79 11.25 4.79
C ALA A 33 7.84 11.58 5.95
N GLN A 34 7.08 12.66 5.79
CA GLN A 34 6.19 13.23 6.81
C GLN A 34 4.73 12.82 6.60
N ALA A 35 4.39 12.40 5.38
CA ALA A 35 3.06 11.92 5.01
C ALA A 35 3.17 10.85 3.91
N ALA A 36 2.05 10.19 3.61
CA ALA A 36 1.96 9.16 2.60
C ALA A 36 0.72 9.35 1.71
N LEU A 37 0.91 9.18 0.40
CA LEU A 37 -0.11 9.10 -0.63
C LEU A 37 0.11 7.81 -1.42
N VAL A 38 -0.28 6.70 -0.83
CA VAL A 38 0.04 5.35 -1.31
C VAL A 38 -1.21 4.64 -1.83
N GLY A 39 -1.10 3.88 -2.92
CA GLY A 39 -2.24 3.29 -3.61
C GLY A 39 -2.98 2.30 -2.72
N LEU A 40 -2.28 1.41 -2.02
CA LEU A 40 -2.88 0.43 -1.12
C LEU A 40 -3.77 1.06 -0.05
N ALA A 41 -3.49 2.28 0.40
CA ALA A 41 -4.31 2.93 1.40
C ALA A 41 -5.75 3.17 0.91
N ALA A 42 -6.01 3.22 -0.41
CA ALA A 42 -7.36 3.33 -0.95
C ALA A 42 -8.19 2.04 -0.80
N ALA A 43 -7.53 0.88 -0.74
CA ALA A 43 -8.17 -0.43 -0.69
C ALA A 43 -8.04 -1.14 0.66
N ALA A 44 -6.87 -1.01 1.30
CA ALA A 44 -6.44 -1.67 2.53
C ALA A 44 -6.05 -0.63 3.61
N VAL A 45 -6.97 0.31 3.89
CA VAL A 45 -6.74 1.42 4.85
C VAL A 45 -6.15 0.94 6.18
N PRO A 46 -6.64 -0.16 6.82
CA PRO A 46 -6.15 -0.56 8.14
C PRO A 46 -4.68 -0.95 8.13
N VAL A 47 -4.22 -1.58 7.05
CA VAL A 47 -2.82 -2.01 6.88
C VAL A 47 -1.90 -0.80 6.81
N ALA A 48 -2.20 0.15 5.91
CA ALA A 48 -1.42 1.37 5.75
C ALA A 48 -1.43 2.24 7.02
N ALA A 49 -2.60 2.37 7.67
CA ALA A 49 -2.74 3.12 8.92
C ALA A 49 -1.93 2.51 10.07
N THR A 50 -1.84 1.17 10.14
CA THR A 50 -1.07 0.49 11.18
C THR A 50 0.42 0.79 11.05
N VAL A 51 0.96 0.81 9.83
CA VAL A 51 2.37 1.22 9.56
C VAL A 51 2.61 2.65 10.04
N LEU A 52 1.76 3.59 9.61
CA LEU A 52 1.93 5.01 9.94
C LEU A 52 1.82 5.27 11.44
N ARG A 53 0.82 4.68 12.12
CA ARG A 53 0.62 4.83 13.56
C ARG A 53 1.77 4.23 14.36
N ALA A 54 2.20 3.01 14.03
CA ALA A 54 3.31 2.38 14.73
C ALA A 54 4.61 3.21 14.61
N PHE A 55 4.86 3.82 13.45
CA PHE A 55 5.99 4.73 13.27
C PHE A 55 5.83 6.03 14.09
N ALA A 56 4.68 6.69 13.97
CA ALA A 56 4.39 7.96 14.66
C ALA A 56 4.42 7.82 16.20
N GLU A 57 3.98 6.68 16.71
CA GLU A 57 3.97 6.34 18.15
C GLU A 57 5.29 5.71 18.62
N GLN A 58 6.31 5.63 17.75
CA GLN A 58 7.63 5.05 18.04
C GLN A 58 7.59 3.57 18.49
N ARG A 59 6.55 2.82 18.11
CA ARG A 59 6.42 1.37 18.32
C ARG A 59 7.18 0.61 17.23
N TYR A 60 8.50 0.70 17.24
CA TYR A 60 9.31 0.25 16.10
C TYR A 60 9.23 -1.26 15.80
N ALA A 61 9.04 -2.10 16.81
CA ALA A 61 8.82 -3.54 16.59
C ALA A 61 7.51 -3.79 15.81
N ASP A 62 6.44 -3.10 16.20
CA ASP A 62 5.15 -3.17 15.51
C ASP A 62 5.25 -2.57 14.11
N PHE A 63 6.01 -1.49 13.95
CA PHE A 63 6.27 -0.86 12.66
C PHE A 63 6.97 -1.81 11.68
N VAL A 64 8.00 -2.55 12.13
CA VAL A 64 8.69 -3.54 11.29
C VAL A 64 7.72 -4.66 10.88
N ALA A 65 6.94 -5.17 11.83
CA ALA A 65 5.95 -6.21 11.55
C ALA A 65 4.87 -5.72 10.57
N ALA A 66 4.33 -4.52 10.77
CA ALA A 66 3.34 -3.90 9.90
C ALA A 66 3.90 -3.61 8.50
N SER A 67 5.13 -3.09 8.41
CA SER A 67 5.80 -2.82 7.13
C SER A 67 6.00 -4.11 6.33
N ALA A 68 6.38 -5.21 6.98
CA ALA A 68 6.52 -6.50 6.32
C ALA A 68 5.18 -7.08 5.83
N ARG A 69 4.06 -6.79 6.51
CA ARG A 69 2.72 -7.17 6.06
C ARG A 69 2.29 -6.35 4.85
N LEU A 70 2.52 -5.04 4.89
CA LEU A 70 2.26 -4.15 3.77
C LEU A 70 3.05 -4.57 2.52
N ASP A 71 4.34 -4.88 2.65
CA ASP A 71 5.17 -5.33 1.52
C ASP A 71 4.66 -6.63 0.89
N ARG A 72 4.26 -7.63 1.70
CA ARG A 72 3.64 -8.87 1.18
C ARG A 72 2.33 -8.60 0.43
N LEU A 73 1.51 -7.67 0.95
CA LEU A 73 0.26 -7.31 0.27
C LEU A 73 0.53 -6.55 -1.03
N ALA A 74 1.52 -5.64 -1.03
CA ALA A 74 1.97 -4.92 -2.21
C ALA A 74 2.51 -5.88 -3.28
N GLU A 75 3.28 -6.90 -2.88
CA GLU A 75 3.85 -7.90 -3.79
C GLU A 75 2.77 -8.64 -4.58
N VAL A 76 1.67 -9.07 -3.95
CA VAL A 76 0.59 -9.77 -4.66
C VAL A 76 -0.38 -8.84 -5.40
N THR A 77 -0.42 -7.56 -5.02
CA THR A 77 -1.30 -6.55 -5.63
C THR A 77 -0.65 -5.96 -6.89
N PHE A 78 0.63 -5.62 -6.82
CA PHE A 78 1.43 -5.04 -7.91
C PHE A 78 2.31 -6.12 -8.53
N THR A 79 1.67 -7.07 -9.18
CA THR A 79 2.31 -8.19 -9.88
C THR A 79 1.76 -8.32 -11.29
N GLU A 80 2.48 -9.05 -12.15
CA GLU A 80 2.08 -9.24 -13.54
C GLU A 80 0.70 -9.92 -13.67
N PRO A 81 -0.16 -9.47 -14.60
CA PRO A 81 -0.04 -8.22 -15.36
C PRO A 81 -0.19 -7.00 -14.44
N MET A 82 0.77 -6.06 -14.52
CA MET A 82 0.86 -4.93 -13.57
C MET A 82 -0.41 -4.08 -13.59
N GLU A 83 -1.00 -3.86 -14.76
CA GLU A 83 -2.24 -3.11 -14.98
C GLU A 83 -3.45 -3.70 -14.25
N GLY A 84 -3.38 -4.98 -13.85
CA GLY A 84 -4.41 -5.65 -13.07
C GLY A 84 -4.52 -5.16 -11.62
N TYR A 85 -3.62 -4.30 -11.14
CA TYR A 85 -3.62 -3.86 -9.75
C TYR A 85 -4.93 -3.15 -9.35
N VAL A 86 -5.57 -2.41 -10.27
CA VAL A 86 -6.84 -1.72 -10.00
C VAL A 86 -7.91 -2.72 -9.58
N ARG A 87 -8.07 -3.81 -10.34
CA ARG A 87 -9.03 -4.86 -10.02
C ARG A 87 -8.69 -5.58 -8.71
N ARG A 88 -7.40 -5.85 -8.45
CA ARG A 88 -6.95 -6.45 -7.19
C ARG A 88 -7.25 -5.56 -5.98
N MET A 89 -7.04 -4.25 -6.11
CA MET A 89 -7.42 -3.26 -5.10
C MET A 89 -8.93 -3.21 -4.88
N LEU A 90 -9.73 -3.25 -5.94
CA LEU A 90 -11.19 -3.30 -5.82
C LEU A 90 -11.68 -4.57 -5.11
N TRP A 91 -11.04 -5.72 -5.33
CA TRP A 91 -11.34 -6.94 -4.58
C TRP A 91 -11.07 -6.79 -3.09
N ILE A 92 -9.94 -6.19 -2.71
CA ILE A 92 -9.62 -5.92 -1.30
C ILE A 92 -10.67 -4.97 -0.70
N ALA A 93 -11.00 -3.87 -1.39
CA ALA A 93 -11.99 -2.91 -0.92
C ALA A 93 -13.38 -3.55 -0.73
N ALA A 94 -13.78 -4.44 -1.63
CA ALA A 94 -15.03 -5.18 -1.51
C ALA A 94 -15.00 -6.23 -0.37
N ASP A 95 -13.86 -6.91 -0.18
CA ASP A 95 -13.68 -7.86 0.92
C ASP A 95 -13.75 -7.19 2.30
N GLU A 96 -13.21 -5.98 2.40
CA GLU A 96 -13.34 -5.15 3.60
C GLU A 96 -14.70 -4.41 3.69
N GLY A 97 -15.64 -4.64 2.76
CA GLY A 97 -16.99 -4.08 2.79
C GLY A 97 -17.11 -2.59 2.47
N ARG A 98 -16.07 -1.97 1.87
CA ARG A 98 -16.08 -0.54 1.50
C ARG A 98 -16.91 -0.24 0.26
N ILE A 99 -16.99 -1.22 -0.64
CA ILE A 99 -17.80 -1.15 -1.86
C ILE A 99 -18.60 -2.46 -1.99
N PRO A 100 -19.76 -2.44 -2.68
CA PRO A 100 -20.48 -3.68 -2.94
C PRO A 100 -19.69 -4.60 -3.90
N PRO A 101 -19.78 -5.94 -3.76
CA PRO A 101 -19.01 -6.88 -4.59
C PRO A 101 -19.19 -6.72 -6.10
N GLY A 102 -20.37 -6.29 -6.56
CA GLY A 102 -20.66 -6.03 -7.97
C GLY A 102 -19.87 -4.86 -8.59
N TYR A 103 -19.28 -3.99 -7.75
CA TYR A 103 -18.41 -2.90 -8.19
C TYR A 103 -16.93 -3.28 -8.21
N ALA A 104 -16.59 -4.53 -7.82
CA ALA A 104 -15.21 -5.01 -7.83
C ALA A 104 -14.78 -5.51 -9.21
N VAL A 105 -15.04 -4.70 -10.23
CA VAL A 105 -14.81 -5.00 -11.64
C VAL A 105 -13.94 -3.92 -12.28
N ASP A 106 -13.11 -4.32 -13.23
CA ASP A 106 -12.32 -3.42 -14.05
C ASP A 106 -12.49 -3.84 -15.51
N PRO A 107 -13.35 -3.16 -16.29
CA PRO A 107 -13.63 -3.51 -17.67
C PRO A 107 -12.50 -3.12 -18.63
N TYR A 108 -11.55 -2.29 -18.19
CA TYR A 108 -10.42 -1.81 -19.00
C TYR A 108 -9.10 -2.51 -18.66
N GLY A 109 -9.04 -3.15 -17.49
CA GLY A 109 -7.90 -3.95 -17.04
C GLY A 109 -7.81 -5.33 -17.70
N PRO A 110 -6.68 -6.01 -17.49
CA PRO A 110 -6.47 -7.36 -18.00
C PRO A 110 -7.43 -8.38 -17.36
N ALA A 111 -7.62 -9.50 -18.05
CA ALA A 111 -8.31 -10.64 -17.45
C ALA A 111 -7.45 -11.21 -16.31
N LEU A 112 -8.03 -11.27 -15.11
CA LEU A 112 -7.43 -11.88 -13.93
C LEU A 112 -8.23 -13.12 -13.54
N THR A 113 -7.54 -14.12 -13.01
CA THR A 113 -8.14 -15.40 -12.62
C THR A 113 -8.77 -15.32 -11.23
N GLU A 114 -9.65 -16.28 -10.91
CA GLU A 114 -10.12 -16.43 -9.52
C GLU A 114 -8.97 -16.84 -8.57
N ASP A 115 -7.92 -17.49 -9.08
CA ASP A 115 -6.71 -17.78 -8.30
C ASP A 115 -5.95 -16.51 -7.92
N ASP A 116 -5.89 -15.51 -8.81
CA ASP A 116 -5.34 -14.18 -8.48
C ASP A 116 -6.14 -13.53 -7.36
N ARG A 117 -7.48 -13.60 -7.46
CA ARG A 117 -8.37 -13.07 -6.43
C ARG A 117 -8.16 -13.77 -5.09
N ALA A 118 -8.17 -15.10 -5.09
CA ALA A 118 -7.98 -15.90 -3.89
C ALA A 118 -6.63 -15.59 -3.23
N ARG A 119 -5.55 -15.47 -4.02
CA ARG A 119 -4.20 -15.14 -3.54
C ARG A 119 -4.16 -13.77 -2.87
N VAL A 120 -4.69 -12.74 -3.53
CA VAL A 120 -4.72 -11.36 -2.99
C VAL A 120 -5.51 -11.30 -1.69
N LEU A 121 -6.72 -11.87 -1.66
CA LEU A 121 -7.57 -11.84 -0.47
C LEU A 121 -6.99 -12.65 0.70
N ALA A 122 -6.32 -13.78 0.42
CA ALA A 122 -5.65 -14.56 1.45
C ALA A 122 -4.53 -13.77 2.15
N VAL A 123 -3.81 -12.92 1.41
CA VAL A 123 -2.78 -12.03 2.00
C VAL A 123 -3.43 -10.85 2.72
N ALA A 124 -4.43 -10.20 2.11
CA ALA A 124 -5.11 -9.04 2.67
C ALA A 124 -5.74 -9.32 4.03
N ARG A 125 -6.41 -10.47 4.19
CA ARG A 125 -7.05 -10.88 5.46
C ARG A 125 -6.06 -11.23 6.58
N ARG A 126 -4.78 -11.43 6.25
CA ARG A 126 -3.70 -11.71 7.21
C ARG A 126 -2.83 -10.47 7.50
N ALA A 127 -3.08 -9.37 6.80
CA ALA A 127 -2.35 -8.12 6.95
C ALA A 127 -2.80 -7.35 8.20
#